data_AF-A0A3Q3XG33-F1
#
_entry.id   AF-A0A3Q3XG33-F1
#
_cell.length_a   1.000
_cell.length_b   1.000
_cell.length_c   1.000
_cell.angle_alpha   90.00
_cell.angle_beta   90.00
_cell.angle_gamma   90.00
#
_symmetry.space_group_name_H-M   'P 1'
#
loop_
_entity.id
_entity.type
_entity.pdbx_description
1 polymer ?
#
loop_
_entity_poly.entity_id
_entity_poly.type
_entity_poly.pdbx_seq_one_letter_code
_entity_poly.pdbx_strand_id
1 'polypeptide(L)'
;MEVEEASGDGHIHSLDPQLERQVEIVRNLVDSYLSIIHRTVRDLIPKTVMHLMVNNTKEFIHSDLLAQLYSCGDQNSLMEESQEQAQHRDEMLRMYHALREGLSIIGDISTSTITTAMPPPVDDSWLQVTGTPSGRRSPMSSPTPQRRAPPGPPRPSGRAAPGPPSRPAVSPDPGPPPSVPSRPTRAPPPGVPR
;
A
#
# COMPACT_ATOMS: atom_id res chain seq x y z
N MET A 1 -33.18 51.55 -72.68
CA MET A 1 -32.04 51.01 -73.45
C MET A 1 -31.00 50.68 -72.40
N GLU A 2 -31.13 49.59 -71.62
CA GLU A 2 -31.24 48.17 -72.01
C GLU A 2 -30.23 47.78 -73.08
N VAL A 3 -29.67 46.56 -72.92
CA VAL A 3 -28.62 45.87 -73.68
C VAL A 3 -27.25 46.00 -72.98
N GLU A 4 -26.61 44.97 -72.41
CA GLU A 4 -26.80 43.52 -72.36
C GLU A 4 -25.94 43.00 -71.19
N GLU A 5 -26.53 42.30 -70.22
CA GLU A 5 -25.78 41.31 -69.43
C GLU A 5 -25.57 40.10 -70.32
N ALA A 6 -24.40 40.00 -70.95
CA ALA A 6 -24.00 38.84 -71.73
C ALA A 6 -22.85 38.12 -71.03
N SER A 7 -23.22 37.11 -70.25
CA SER A 7 -22.54 35.80 -70.26
C SER A 7 -21.05 35.78 -69.88
N GLY A 8 -20.75 36.11 -68.63
CA GLY A 8 -19.51 35.72 -67.95
C GLY A 8 -19.52 34.29 -67.38
N ASP A 9 -20.60 33.52 -67.60
CA ASP A 9 -20.77 32.16 -67.06
C ASP A 9 -20.34 31.06 -68.05
N GLY A 10 -19.70 31.45 -69.16
CA GLY A 10 -19.21 30.53 -70.20
C GLY A 10 -17.77 30.07 -70.01
N HIS A 11 -17.00 30.63 -69.07
CA HIS A 11 -15.59 30.29 -68.88
C HIS A 11 -15.34 29.24 -67.78
N ILE A 12 -16.34 28.90 -66.98
CA ILE A 12 -16.24 27.83 -65.97
C ILE A 12 -16.46 26.42 -66.57
N HIS A 13 -16.84 26.32 -67.85
CA HIS A 13 -17.28 25.07 -68.47
C HIS A 13 -16.47 24.62 -69.69
N SER A 14 -15.31 25.23 -69.97
CA SER A 14 -14.29 24.59 -70.83
C SER A 14 -13.31 23.77 -69.99
N LEU A 15 -13.81 23.11 -68.93
CA LEU A 15 -13.04 22.08 -68.27
C LEU A 15 -12.91 20.94 -69.28
N ASP A 16 -11.72 20.85 -69.87
CA ASP A 16 -11.31 19.73 -70.67
C ASP A 16 -11.60 18.45 -69.85
N PRO A 17 -12.45 17.53 -70.34
CA PRO A 17 -12.74 16.28 -69.64
C PRO A 17 -11.48 15.48 -69.26
N GLN A 18 -10.37 15.72 -69.99
CA GLN A 18 -9.07 15.17 -69.64
C GLN A 18 -8.46 15.84 -68.40
N LEU A 19 -8.59 17.16 -68.25
CA LEU A 19 -8.12 17.90 -67.08
C LEU A 19 -8.91 17.50 -65.83
N GLU A 20 -10.23 17.36 -65.91
CA GLU A 20 -11.04 16.89 -64.78
C GLU A 20 -10.59 15.51 -64.28
N ARG A 21 -10.35 14.57 -65.21
CA ARG A 21 -9.82 13.24 -64.89
C ARG A 21 -8.42 13.33 -64.26
N GLN A 22 -7.54 14.18 -64.80
CA GLN A 22 -6.19 14.34 -64.25
C GLN A 22 -6.21 14.91 -62.84
N VAL A 23 -7.06 15.91 -62.57
CA VAL A 23 -7.20 16.48 -61.23
C VAL A 23 -7.69 15.42 -60.26
N GLU A 24 -8.65 14.58 -60.65
CA GLU A 24 -9.14 13.49 -59.81
C GLU A 24 -8.06 12.43 -59.52
N ILE A 25 -7.24 12.09 -60.51
CA ILE A 25 -6.08 11.21 -60.30
C ILE A 25 -5.12 11.83 -59.28
N VAL A 26 -4.82 13.13 -59.41
CA VAL A 26 -3.92 13.84 -58.50
C VAL A 26 -4.49 13.86 -57.08
N ARG A 27 -5.80 14.11 -56.89
CA ARG A 27 -6.45 14.04 -55.57
C ARG A 27 -6.27 12.66 -54.93
N ASN A 28 -6.59 11.60 -55.67
CA ASN A 28 -6.45 10.23 -55.17
C ASN A 28 -5.00 9.87 -54.79
N LEU A 29 -4.01 10.37 -55.55
CA LEU A 29 -2.59 10.19 -55.22
C LEU A 29 -2.18 10.97 -53.96
N VAL A 30 -2.65 12.22 -53.82
CA VAL A 30 -2.40 13.04 -52.63
C VAL A 30 -3.03 12.42 -51.39
N ASP A 31 -4.27 11.94 -51.48
CA ASP A 31 -4.97 11.29 -50.37
C ASP A 31 -4.27 10.01 -49.93
N SER A 32 -3.82 9.19 -50.89
CA SER A 32 -3.01 8.00 -50.62
C SER A 32 -1.69 8.34 -49.93
N TYR A 33 -0.98 9.36 -50.42
CA TYR A 33 0.28 9.82 -49.84
C TYR A 33 0.10 10.34 -48.41
N LEU A 34 -0.89 11.20 -48.18
CA LEU A 34 -1.20 11.73 -46.85
C LEU A 34 -1.66 10.63 -45.89
N SER A 35 -2.41 9.63 -46.37
CA SER A 35 -2.78 8.46 -45.56
C SER A 35 -1.56 7.70 -45.03
N ILE A 36 -0.55 7.47 -45.89
CA ILE A 36 0.71 6.84 -45.50
C ILE A 36 1.44 7.72 -44.48
N ILE A 37 1.56 9.03 -44.73
CA ILE A 37 2.20 9.96 -43.80
C ILE A 37 1.49 9.92 -42.44
N HIS A 38 0.16 10.04 -42.40
CA HIS A 38 -0.60 10.04 -41.15
C HIS A 38 -0.41 8.73 -40.38
N ARG A 39 -0.26 7.60 -41.07
CA ARG A 39 0.08 6.33 -40.44
C ARG A 39 1.48 6.36 -39.84
N THR A 40 2.47 6.87 -40.57
CA THR A 40 3.85 7.02 -40.10
C THR A 40 3.95 7.97 -38.93
N VAL A 41 3.30 9.13 -38.98
CA VAL A 41 3.32 10.14 -37.90
C VAL A 41 2.70 9.59 -36.62
N ARG A 42 1.56 8.89 -36.72
CA ARG A 42 0.92 8.25 -35.56
C ARG A 42 1.77 7.15 -34.91
N ASP A 43 2.66 6.52 -35.67
CA ASP A 43 3.58 5.51 -35.15
C ASP A 43 4.87 6.14 -34.58
N LEU A 44 5.44 7.12 -35.28
CA LEU A 44 6.71 7.72 -34.91
C LEU A 44 6.59 8.66 -33.71
N ILE A 45 5.53 9.49 -33.62
CA ILE A 45 5.42 10.47 -32.52
C ILE A 45 5.45 9.78 -31.15
N PRO A 46 4.65 8.74 -30.87
CA PRO A 46 4.72 8.05 -29.58
C PRO A 46 6.09 7.41 -29.32
N LYS A 47 6.76 6.89 -30.35
CA LYS A 47 8.12 6.32 -30.22
C LYS A 47 9.16 7.39 -29.90
N THR A 48 9.06 8.55 -30.53
CA THR A 48 9.93 9.69 -30.25
C THR A 48 9.71 10.21 -28.83
N VAL A 49 8.46 10.39 -28.40
CA VAL A 49 8.15 10.81 -27.01
C VAL A 49 8.66 9.77 -26.01
N MET A 50 8.44 8.49 -26.27
CA MET A 50 8.95 7.41 -25.44
C MET A 50 10.48 7.50 -25.29
N HIS A 51 11.19 7.60 -26.41
CA HIS A 51 12.65 7.57 -26.38
C HIS A 51 13.25 8.84 -25.77
N LEU A 52 12.79 10.01 -26.20
CA LEU A 52 13.39 11.29 -25.81
C LEU A 52 12.92 11.79 -24.45
N MET A 53 11.65 11.56 -24.08
CA MET A 53 11.11 12.08 -22.83
C MET A 53 11.04 10.99 -21.77
N VAL A 54 10.35 9.88 -22.05
CA VAL A 54 10.07 8.87 -21.03
C VAL A 54 11.33 8.12 -20.62
N ASN A 55 12.08 7.58 -21.58
CA ASN A 55 13.29 6.82 -21.31
C ASN A 55 14.39 7.72 -20.75
N ASN A 56 14.55 8.94 -21.28
CA ASN A 56 15.51 9.89 -20.74
C ASN A 56 15.19 10.30 -19.29
N THR A 57 13.92 10.59 -18.96
CA THR A 57 13.52 10.89 -17.57
C THR A 57 13.76 9.69 -16.66
N LYS A 58 13.46 8.48 -17.14
CA LYS A 58 13.74 7.24 -16.41
C LYS A 58 15.24 7.09 -16.13
N GLU A 59 16.08 7.29 -17.12
CA GLU A 59 17.54 7.22 -16.98
C GLU A 59 18.02 8.26 -15.95
N PHE A 60 17.58 9.51 -16.08
CA PHE A 60 17.90 10.58 -15.13
C PHE A 60 17.54 10.21 -13.69
N ILE A 61 16.35 9.65 -13.45
CA ILE A 61 15.93 9.21 -12.11
C ILE A 61 16.86 8.10 -11.57
N HIS A 62 17.30 7.17 -12.43
CA HIS A 62 18.12 6.04 -12.01
C HIS A 62 19.60 6.37 -11.82
N SER A 63 20.18 7.25 -12.64
CA SER A 63 21.63 7.51 -12.64
C SER A 63 22.02 8.87 -12.04
N ASP A 64 21.22 9.91 -12.25
CA ASP A 64 21.70 11.29 -12.07
C ASP A 64 21.03 11.98 -10.88
N LEU A 65 19.75 11.68 -10.63
CA LEU A 65 18.95 12.35 -9.59
C LEU A 65 19.62 12.27 -8.21
N LEU A 66 20.13 11.11 -7.82
CA LEU A 66 20.77 10.93 -6.53
C LEU A 66 22.05 11.79 -6.39
N ALA A 67 22.87 11.84 -7.43
CA ALA A 67 24.07 12.66 -7.45
C ALA A 67 23.74 14.15 -7.34
N GLN A 68 22.64 14.59 -7.98
CA GLN A 68 22.17 15.96 -7.87
C GLN A 68 21.61 16.29 -6.48
N LEU A 69 20.84 15.39 -5.86
CA LEU A 69 20.35 15.60 -4.51
C LEU A 69 21.49 15.68 -3.48
N TYR A 70 22.58 14.95 -3.68
CA TYR A 70 23.77 15.06 -2.83
C TYR A 70 24.64 16.29 -3.12
N SER A 71 24.55 16.88 -4.33
CA SER A 71 25.26 18.12 -4.63
C SER A 71 24.52 19.37 -4.13
N CYS A 72 23.23 19.25 -3.78
CA CYS A 72 22.50 20.27 -3.06
C CYS A 72 23.11 20.43 -1.65
N GLY A 73 23.79 21.55 -1.41
CA GLY A 73 24.68 21.74 -0.27
C GLY A 73 24.06 21.65 1.13
N ASP A 74 22.74 21.55 1.28
CA ASP A 74 22.06 21.34 2.56
C ASP A 74 21.28 20.02 2.59
N GLN A 75 22.02 18.92 2.75
CA GLN A 75 21.46 17.58 2.90
C GLN A 75 20.65 17.43 4.19
N ASN A 76 20.99 18.18 5.25
CA ASN A 76 20.33 18.05 6.55
C ASN A 76 18.90 18.57 6.49
N SER A 77 18.68 19.72 5.84
CA SER A 77 17.32 20.22 5.61
C SER A 77 16.55 19.31 4.66
N LEU A 78 17.19 18.77 3.62
CA LEU A 78 16.54 17.85 2.68
C LEU A 78 16.05 16.55 3.36
N MET A 79 16.76 16.08 4.39
CA MET A 79 16.45 14.86 5.14
C MET A 79 15.71 15.13 6.45
N GLU A 80 15.21 16.35 6.67
CA GLU A 80 14.50 16.71 7.89
C GLU A 80 13.18 15.92 8.02
N GLU A 81 12.95 15.34 9.21
CA GLU A 81 11.69 14.65 9.48
C GLU A 81 10.54 15.66 9.64
N SER A 82 9.34 15.29 9.17
CA SER A 82 8.18 16.15 9.41
C SER A 82 7.84 16.20 10.90
N GLN A 83 7.29 17.34 11.36
CA GLN A 83 6.92 17.51 12.76
C GLN A 83 5.91 16.47 13.25
N GLU A 84 4.99 16.05 12.37
CA GLU A 84 4.01 14.99 12.66
C GLU A 84 4.71 13.64 12.88
N GLN A 85 5.67 13.28 12.03
CA GLN A 85 6.42 12.03 12.14
C GLN A 85 7.29 12.01 13.41
N ALA A 86 7.92 13.15 13.75
CA ALA A 86 8.68 13.31 14.98
C ALA A 86 7.78 13.09 16.22
N GLN A 87 6.59 13.69 16.24
CA GLN A 87 5.62 13.50 17.33
C GLN A 87 5.16 12.05 17.42
N HIS A 88 4.83 11.42 16.29
CA HIS A 88 4.41 10.03 16.27
C HIS A 88 5.50 9.08 16.79
N ARG A 89 6.76 9.31 16.42
CA ARG A 89 7.92 8.58 16.95
C ARG A 89 8.03 8.76 18.47
N ASP A 90 7.88 9.99 18.97
CA ASP A 90 7.95 10.29 20.40
C ASP A 90 6.81 9.65 21.20
N GLU A 91 5.60 9.60 20.64
CA GLU A 91 4.47 8.89 21.23
C GLU A 91 4.71 7.38 21.30
N MET A 92 5.22 6.78 20.23
CA MET A 92 5.58 5.36 20.20
C MET A 92 6.66 5.03 21.23
N LEU A 93 7.68 5.89 21.37
CA LEU A 93 8.72 5.74 22.40
C LEU A 93 8.13 5.84 23.80
N ARG A 94 7.25 6.82 24.05
CA ARG A 94 6.56 6.96 25.34
C ARG A 94 5.74 5.72 25.67
N MET A 95 4.99 5.20 24.71
CA MET A 95 4.21 3.97 24.87
C MET A 95 5.11 2.76 25.12
N TYR A 96 6.22 2.63 24.39
CA TYR A 96 7.20 1.56 24.60
C TYR A 96 7.76 1.57 26.03
N HIS A 97 8.16 2.74 26.54
CA HIS A 97 8.66 2.87 27.91
C HIS A 97 7.59 2.50 28.94
N ALA A 98 6.36 2.99 28.77
CA ALA A 98 5.25 2.66 29.66
C ALA A 98 4.95 1.15 29.68
N LEU A 99 5.00 0.47 28.52
CA LEU A 99 4.80 -0.98 28.44
C LEU A 99 5.95 -1.75 29.10
N ARG A 100 7.21 -1.32 28.92
CA ARG A 100 8.35 -1.95 29.61
C ARG A 100 8.27 -1.80 31.12
N GLU A 101 7.88 -0.63 31.60
CA GLU A 101 7.66 -0.38 33.02
C GLU A 101 6.54 -1.28 33.56
N GLY A 102 5.41 -1.36 32.85
CA GLY A 102 4.30 -2.25 33.21
C GLY A 102 4.73 -3.72 33.32
N LEU A 103 5.55 -4.21 32.38
CA LEU A 103 6.10 -5.57 32.45
C LEU A 103 7.06 -5.76 33.63
N SER A 104 7.88 -4.75 33.96
CA SER A 104 8.76 -4.78 35.13
C SER A 104 7.95 -4.94 36.42
N ILE A 105 6.90 -4.13 36.58
CA ILE A 105 6.02 -4.17 37.75
C ILE A 105 5.37 -5.56 37.91
N ILE A 106 4.90 -6.17 36.81
CA ILE A 106 4.35 -7.54 36.84
C ILE A 106 5.41 -8.54 37.31
N GLY A 107 6.64 -8.44 36.79
CA GLY A 107 7.76 -9.28 37.21
C GLY A 107 8.09 -9.15 38.70
N ASP A 108 8.09 -7.92 39.22
CA ASP A 108 8.35 -7.61 40.62
C ASP A 108 7.27 -8.19 41.54
N ILE A 109 5.98 -8.04 41.17
CA ILE A 109 4.85 -8.60 41.94
C ILE A 109 4.90 -10.14 41.94
N SER A 110 5.15 -10.74 40.77
CA SER A 110 5.20 -12.21 40.62
C SER A 110 6.27 -12.86 41.48
N THR A 111 7.33 -12.13 41.82
CA THR A 111 8.45 -12.65 42.62
C THR A 111 8.42 -12.17 44.07
N SER A 112 7.74 -11.06 44.37
CA SER A 112 7.68 -10.47 45.72
C SER A 112 6.47 -10.87 46.56
N THR A 113 5.41 -11.42 45.96
CA THR A 113 4.20 -11.80 46.72
C THR A 113 4.19 -13.29 47.07
N ILE A 114 3.90 -13.60 48.34
CA ILE A 114 3.71 -14.97 48.86
C ILE A 114 2.21 -15.23 48.94
N THR A 115 1.74 -16.25 48.22
CA THR A 115 0.37 -16.75 48.34
C THR A 115 0.21 -17.41 49.72
N THR A 116 -0.59 -16.79 50.59
CA THR A 116 -1.03 -17.46 51.82
C THR A 116 -2.03 -18.56 51.46
N ALA A 117 -1.84 -19.77 51.98
CA ALA A 117 -2.79 -20.85 51.77
C ALA A 117 -4.15 -20.46 52.36
N MET A 118 -5.26 -20.83 51.67
CA MET A 118 -6.59 -20.62 52.23
C MET A 118 -6.65 -21.28 53.62
N PRO A 119 -7.09 -20.56 54.67
CA PRO A 119 -7.21 -21.16 55.99
C PRO A 119 -8.17 -22.35 55.91
N PRO A 120 -7.95 -23.40 56.71
CA PRO A 120 -8.84 -24.56 56.72
C PRO A 120 -10.27 -24.11 57.01
N PRO A 121 -11.28 -24.70 56.33
CA PRO A 121 -12.67 -24.39 56.60
C PRO A 121 -12.96 -24.64 58.09
N VAL A 122 -13.45 -23.61 58.78
CA VAL A 122 -13.83 -23.68 60.18
C VAL A 122 -15.10 -24.52 60.30
N ASP A 123 -15.06 -25.57 61.11
CA ASP A 123 -16.26 -26.33 61.47
C ASP A 123 -17.11 -25.52 62.44
N ASP A 124 -18.29 -25.08 62.00
CA ASP A 124 -19.31 -24.36 62.78
C ASP A 124 -19.97 -25.21 63.89
N SER A 125 -19.33 -26.30 64.34
CA SER A 125 -19.89 -27.23 65.34
C SER A 125 -20.17 -26.59 66.70
N TRP A 126 -19.53 -25.46 67.03
CA TRP A 126 -19.79 -24.74 68.28
C TRP A 126 -21.13 -23.96 68.27
N LEU A 127 -21.72 -23.72 67.09
CA LEU A 127 -23.03 -23.09 66.95
C LEU A 127 -24.20 -24.05 67.22
N GLN A 128 -23.95 -25.35 67.45
CA GLN A 128 -25.00 -26.37 67.60
C GLN A 128 -25.39 -26.71 69.05
N VAL A 129 -24.79 -26.08 70.07
CA VAL A 129 -25.05 -26.44 71.47
C VAL A 129 -26.17 -25.62 72.13
N THR A 130 -27.29 -25.39 71.45
CA THR A 130 -28.55 -25.01 72.12
C THR A 130 -29.76 -25.67 71.43
N GLY A 131 -30.02 -26.92 71.82
CA GLY A 131 -31.34 -27.54 71.91
C GLY A 131 -32.26 -27.52 70.67
N THR A 132 -32.32 -28.64 69.94
CA THR A 132 -33.55 -29.39 69.59
C THR A 132 -33.25 -30.50 68.56
N PRO A 133 -33.88 -31.69 68.62
CA PRO A 133 -33.70 -32.72 67.62
C PRO A 133 -34.73 -32.53 66.51
N SER A 134 -34.32 -32.01 65.34
CA SER A 134 -35.04 -32.27 64.10
C SER A 134 -34.28 -31.80 62.88
N GLY A 135 -34.07 -32.74 61.95
CA GLY A 135 -34.02 -32.43 60.54
C GLY A 135 -32.67 -31.96 60.02
N ARG A 136 -31.86 -32.93 59.58
CA ARG A 136 -31.04 -32.76 58.38
C ARG A 136 -31.84 -32.02 57.32
N ARG A 137 -31.50 -30.76 57.03
CA ARG A 137 -31.90 -30.05 55.83
C ARG A 137 -30.66 -29.42 55.24
N SER A 138 -30.01 -30.17 54.34
CA SER A 138 -29.08 -29.59 53.38
C SER A 138 -29.81 -28.48 52.61
N PRO A 139 -29.25 -27.27 52.46
CA PRO A 139 -29.80 -26.32 51.51
C PRO A 139 -29.51 -26.85 50.09
N MET A 140 -30.55 -26.90 49.27
CA MET A 140 -30.54 -27.34 47.88
C MET A 140 -29.53 -26.54 47.06
N SER A 141 -28.71 -27.22 46.26
CA SER A 141 -28.00 -26.58 45.15
C SER A 141 -29.03 -26.00 44.17
N SER A 142 -29.08 -24.68 44.09
CA SER A 142 -29.90 -23.97 43.12
C SER A 142 -29.38 -24.25 41.70
N PRO A 143 -30.23 -24.60 40.72
CA PRO A 143 -29.78 -24.74 39.35
C PRO A 143 -29.45 -23.35 38.80
N THR A 144 -28.23 -23.16 38.32
CA THR A 144 -27.82 -22.00 37.55
C THR A 144 -28.69 -21.92 36.28
N PRO A 145 -29.37 -20.79 36.00
CA PRO A 145 -29.98 -20.60 34.69
C PRO A 145 -28.85 -20.32 33.69
N GLN A 146 -28.78 -21.12 32.63
CA GLN A 146 -27.89 -20.82 31.50
C GLN A 146 -28.21 -19.42 30.96
N ARG A 147 -27.25 -18.50 31.14
CA ARG A 147 -27.29 -17.16 30.57
C ARG A 147 -27.00 -17.26 29.08
N ARG A 148 -27.97 -17.70 28.28
CA ARG A 148 -27.95 -17.59 26.83
C ARG A 148 -28.14 -16.10 26.49
N ALA A 149 -27.15 -15.50 25.83
CA ALA A 149 -27.25 -14.12 25.36
C ALA A 149 -28.42 -14.00 24.34
N PRO A 150 -29.15 -12.86 24.31
CA PRO A 150 -30.23 -12.66 23.36
C PRO A 150 -29.69 -12.55 21.92
N PRO A 151 -30.46 -12.98 20.91
CA PRO A 151 -30.07 -12.83 19.51
C PRO A 151 -30.02 -11.33 19.16
N GLY A 152 -28.89 -10.90 18.59
CA GLY A 152 -28.74 -9.54 18.06
C GLY A 152 -29.66 -9.27 16.86
N PRO A 153 -29.89 -7.99 16.51
CA PRO A 153 -30.78 -7.61 15.41
C PRO A 153 -30.28 -8.11 14.05
N PRO A 154 -31.18 -8.32 13.07
CA PRO A 154 -30.81 -8.85 11.76
C PRO A 154 -29.96 -7.83 11.01
N ARG A 155 -28.81 -8.27 10.49
CA ARG A 155 -28.00 -7.48 9.54
C ARG A 155 -28.72 -7.41 8.19
N PRO A 156 -28.83 -6.24 7.55
CA PRO A 156 -29.38 -6.13 6.21
C PRO A 156 -28.48 -6.84 5.19
N SER A 157 -29.09 -7.70 4.37
CA SER A 157 -28.49 -8.31 3.19
C SER A 157 -27.97 -7.27 2.21
N GLY A 158 -26.74 -7.44 1.73
CA GLY A 158 -26.32 -6.84 0.45
C GLY A 158 -24.89 -6.30 0.37
N ARG A 159 -23.91 -7.21 0.26
CA ARG A 159 -22.68 -7.15 -0.58
C ARG A 159 -21.60 -8.01 0.06
N ALA A 160 -21.28 -9.13 -0.58
CA ALA A 160 -20.09 -9.90 -0.26
C ALA A 160 -18.85 -9.03 -0.57
N ALA A 161 -18.01 -8.80 0.43
CA ALA A 161 -16.66 -8.30 0.21
C ALA A 161 -15.85 -9.39 -0.52
N PRO A 162 -14.98 -9.04 -1.49
CA PRO A 162 -14.13 -10.03 -2.12
C PRO A 162 -13.16 -10.60 -1.08
N GLY A 163 -13.08 -11.92 -1.00
CA GLY A 163 -12.12 -12.61 -0.14
C GLY A 163 -10.67 -12.31 -0.56
N PRO A 164 -9.71 -12.42 0.36
CA PRO A 164 -8.29 -12.22 0.04
C PRO A 164 -7.81 -13.27 -0.97
N PRO A 165 -6.87 -12.93 -1.88
CA PRO A 165 -6.41 -13.85 -2.91
C PRO A 165 -5.71 -15.07 -2.30
N SER A 166 -6.04 -16.24 -2.83
CA SER A 166 -5.43 -17.53 -2.48
C SER A 166 -3.93 -17.50 -2.76
N ARG A 167 -3.11 -17.69 -1.72
CA ARG A 167 -1.67 -17.97 -1.86
C ARG A 167 -1.49 -19.35 -2.52
N PRO A 168 -0.56 -19.51 -3.48
CA PRO A 168 -0.14 -20.83 -3.93
C PRO A 168 0.47 -21.63 -2.78
N ALA A 169 0.12 -22.91 -2.68
CA ALA A 169 0.66 -23.83 -1.68
C ALA A 169 2.20 -23.92 -1.83
N VAL A 170 2.93 -23.54 -0.77
CA VAL A 170 4.37 -23.78 -0.68
C VAL A 170 4.59 -25.19 -0.16
N SER A 171 5.24 -26.04 -0.96
CA SER A 171 5.72 -27.37 -0.55
C SER A 171 6.75 -27.23 0.59
N PRO A 172 6.89 -28.23 1.47
CA PRO A 172 7.89 -28.21 2.52
C PRO A 172 9.19 -28.83 1.99
N ASP A 173 10.18 -28.00 1.68
CA ASP A 173 11.58 -28.45 1.69
C ASP A 173 12.50 -27.25 1.99
N PRO A 174 13.26 -27.23 3.10
CA PRO A 174 14.21 -26.17 3.38
C PRO A 174 15.52 -26.47 2.65
N GLY A 175 15.66 -25.94 1.44
CA GLY A 175 16.96 -25.84 0.78
C GLY A 175 17.91 -24.92 1.55
N PRO A 176 19.24 -25.15 1.47
CA PRO A 176 20.23 -24.37 2.22
C PRO A 176 20.26 -22.90 1.76
N PRO A 177 20.56 -21.95 2.66
CA PRO A 177 20.56 -20.52 2.35
C PRO A 177 21.64 -20.16 1.31
N PRO A 178 21.41 -19.14 0.47
CA PRO A 178 22.39 -18.70 -0.53
C PRO A 178 23.62 -18.09 0.14
N SER A 179 24.80 -18.56 -0.28
CA SER A 179 26.10 -18.07 0.17
C SER A 179 26.33 -16.62 -0.27
N VAL A 180 26.48 -15.72 0.69
CA VAL A 180 26.88 -14.33 0.47
C VAL A 180 28.32 -14.28 -0.05
N PRO A 181 28.65 -13.52 -1.12
CA PRO A 181 30.03 -13.38 -1.57
C PRO A 181 30.88 -12.67 -0.51
N SER A 182 32.01 -13.28 -0.15
CA SER A 182 32.99 -12.73 0.79
C SER A 182 33.48 -11.35 0.35
N ARG A 183 33.22 -10.33 1.17
CA ARG A 183 33.78 -8.98 1.00
C ARG A 183 35.30 -9.06 1.22
N PRO A 184 36.15 -8.60 0.28
CA PRO A 184 37.59 -8.57 0.51
C PRO A 184 37.91 -7.62 1.67
N THR A 185 38.71 -8.12 2.60
CA THR A 185 39.14 -7.49 3.84
C THR A 185 39.82 -6.15 3.56
N ARG A 186 39.28 -5.07 4.13
CA ARG A 186 39.87 -3.72 4.10
C ARG A 186 41.18 -3.73 4.89
N ALA A 187 42.32 -3.59 4.23
CA ALA A 187 43.61 -3.41 4.88
C ALA A 187 43.61 -2.10 5.71
N PRO A 188 44.25 -2.08 6.90
CA PRO A 188 44.38 -0.87 7.70
C PRO A 188 45.39 0.11 7.07
N PRO A 189 45.18 1.43 7.18
CA PRO A 189 46.09 2.42 6.59
C PRO A 189 47.44 2.46 7.33
N PRO A 190 48.56 2.72 6.63
CA PRO A 190 49.89 2.78 7.24
C PRO A 190 50.02 4.01 8.15
N GLY A 191 50.60 3.80 9.32
CA GLY A 191 50.89 4.84 10.31
C GLY A 191 51.93 5.84 9.80
N VAL A 192 51.65 7.11 10.02
CA VAL A 192 52.59 8.22 9.85
C VAL A 192 53.53 8.27 11.07
N PRO A 193 54.86 8.30 10.89
CA PRO A 193 55.80 8.45 12.00
C PRO A 193 55.88 9.92 12.45
N ARG A 194 56.13 10.09 13.75
CA ARG A 194 56.45 11.36 14.40
C ARG A 194 57.88 11.33 14.91
#